data_AF-A0A933CAS3-F1
#
_entry.id   AF-A0A933CAS3-F1
#
_cell.length_a   1.000
_cell.length_b   1.000
_cell.length_c   1.000
_cell.angle_alpha   90.00
_cell.angle_beta   90.00
_cell.angle_gamma   90.00
#
_symmetry.space_group_name_H-M   'P 1'
#
loop_
_entity.id
_entity.type
_entity.pdbx_description
1 polymer ?
#
loop_
_entity_poly.entity_id
_entity_poly.type
_entity_poly.pdbx_seq_one_letter_code
_entity_poly.pdbx_strand_id
1 'polypeptide(L)' 'MKKKHAEDRMINEFEARDLGPDLRHLKGTVIAAKKRIPTSVLLETDVVRKLKAKASKRGIGYLTMMKIIVHENVDRY' A
#
# COMPACT_ATOMS: atom_id res chain seq x y z
N MET A 1 -7.83 -1.61 -33.16
CA MET A 1 -6.69 -1.95 -32.29
C MET A 1 -5.87 -0.67 -32.01
N LYS A 2 -6.05 -0.01 -30.85
CA LYS A 2 -5.42 1.31 -30.55
C LYS A 2 -4.89 1.46 -29.10
N LYS A 3 -4.69 0.37 -28.35
CA LYS A 3 -4.26 0.42 -26.94
C LYS A 3 -2.76 0.22 -26.70
N LYS A 4 -2.04 -0.41 -27.64
CA LYS A 4 -0.63 -0.80 -27.44
C LYS A 4 0.32 0.41 -27.32
N HIS A 5 0.10 1.45 -28.12
CA HIS A 5 1.00 2.62 -28.16
C HIS A 5 0.95 3.54 -26.92
N ALA A 6 -0.11 3.46 -26.11
CA ALA A 6 -0.23 4.28 -24.90
C ALA A 6 0.54 3.68 -23.72
N GLU A 7 0.54 2.35 -23.58
CA GLU A 7 1.35 1.62 -22.59
C GLU A 7 2.83 1.82 -22.88
N ASP A 8 3.25 1.70 -24.14
CA ASP A 8 4.63 1.90 -24.55
C ASP A 8 5.13 3.32 -24.22
N ARG A 9 4.29 4.36 -24.38
CA ARG A 9 4.65 5.73 -24.00
C ARG A 9 4.88 5.89 -22.51
N MET A 10 4.03 5.28 -21.68
CA MET A 10 4.13 5.38 -20.23
C MET A 10 5.35 4.60 -19.71
N ILE A 11 5.63 3.44 -20.30
CA ILE A 11 6.82 2.64 -20.00
C ILE A 11 8.08 3.42 -20.41
N ASN A 12 8.10 4.00 -21.61
CA ASN A 12 9.24 4.79 -22.08
C ASN A 12 9.47 6.05 -21.24
N GLU A 13 8.42 6.73 -20.77
CA GLU A 13 8.55 7.88 -19.86
C GLU A 13 9.07 7.45 -18.48
N PHE A 14 8.69 6.26 -18.02
CA PHE A 14 9.18 5.68 -16.77
C PHE A 14 10.65 5.24 -16.88
N GLU A 15 11.05 4.63 -18.00
CA GLU A 15 12.43 4.20 -18.27
C GLU A 15 13.37 5.39 -18.56
N ALA A 16 12.87 6.45 -19.20
CA ALA A 16 13.62 7.68 -19.45
C ALA A 16 13.88 8.51 -18.18
N ARG A 17 13.12 8.28 -17.11
CA ARG A 17 13.47 8.78 -15.78
C ARG A 17 14.59 7.92 -15.24
N ASP A 18 15.83 8.40 -15.38
CA ASP A 18 17.01 7.78 -14.79
C ASP A 18 16.97 7.90 -13.25
N LEU A 19 16.16 7.02 -12.63
CA LEU A 19 16.17 6.73 -11.20
C LEU A 19 17.32 5.75 -10.87
N GLY A 20 18.12 5.35 -11.86
CA GLY A 20 19.25 4.43 -11.71
C GLY A 20 20.28 4.88 -10.66
N PRO A 21 20.69 6.15 -10.56
CA PRO A 21 21.50 6.68 -9.44
C PRO A 21 20.85 6.47 -8.08
N ASP A 22 19.55 6.75 -7.98
CA ASP A 22 18.80 6.74 -6.72
C ASP A 22 18.37 5.33 -6.28
N LEU A 23 18.41 4.36 -7.19
CA LEU A 23 18.11 2.96 -6.89
C LEU A 23 19.37 2.10 -6.80
N ARG A 24 20.54 2.64 -7.18
CA ARG A 24 21.82 1.90 -7.15
C ARG A 24 22.21 1.47 -5.74
N HIS A 25 21.89 2.27 -4.73
CA HIS A 25 22.07 1.91 -3.32
C HIS A 25 21.05 0.89 -2.80
N LEU A 26 19.98 0.64 -3.57
CA LEU A 26 18.99 -0.41 -3.30
C LEU A 26 19.24 -1.68 -4.13
N LYS A 27 20.28 -1.72 -4.99
CA LYS A 27 20.70 -2.94 -5.70
C LYS A 27 21.15 -3.97 -4.65
N GLY A 28 20.29 -4.96 -4.40
CA GLY A 28 20.51 -6.01 -3.40
C GLY A 28 19.62 -5.89 -2.16
N THR A 29 18.84 -4.81 -2.01
CA THR A 29 17.81 -4.74 -0.98
C THR A 29 16.62 -5.60 -1.42
N VAL A 30 16.70 -6.90 -1.12
CA VAL A 30 15.49 -7.74 -1.08
C VAL A 30 14.65 -7.15 0.05
N ILE A 31 13.59 -6.43 -0.30
CA ILE A 31 12.54 -6.10 0.67
C ILE A 31 11.88 -7.44 0.99
N ALA A 32 12.46 -8.16 1.94
CA ALA A 32 11.89 -9.40 2.43
C ALA A 32 10.53 -9.04 3.01
N ALA A 33 9.47 -9.39 2.28
CA ALA A 33 8.12 -9.23 2.79
C ALA A 33 8.06 -10.01 4.11
N LYS A 34 7.93 -9.28 5.23
CA LYS A 34 7.78 -9.92 6.55
C LYS A 34 6.67 -10.97 6.43
N LYS A 35 6.93 -12.19 6.90
CA LYS A 35 5.90 -13.24 6.90
C LYS A 35 4.67 -12.71 7.64
N ARG A 36 3.54 -12.65 6.95
CA ARG A 36 2.25 -12.20 7.51
C ARG A 36 1.38 -13.41 7.74
N ILE A 37 0.83 -13.53 8.94
CA ILE A 37 -0.20 -14.52 9.25
C ILE A 37 -1.56 -13.85 9.01
N PRO A 38 -2.44 -14.43 8.19
CA PRO A 38 -3.80 -13.92 8.06
C PRO A 38 -4.54 -14.13 9.39
N THR A 39 -5.23 -13.09 9.86
CA THR A 39 -6.04 -13.15 11.09
C THR A 39 -7.45 -12.69 10.78
N SER A 40 -8.42 -13.43 11.29
CA SER A 40 -9.83 -13.06 11.25
C SER A 40 -10.22 -12.42 12.58
N VAL A 41 -10.83 -11.24 12.52
CA VAL A 41 -11.37 -10.54 13.69
C VAL A 41 -12.81 -10.18 13.36
N LEU A 42 -13.74 -10.53 14.25
CA LEU A 42 -15.12 -10.09 14.15
C LEU A 42 -15.23 -8.68 14.73
N LEU A 43 -15.85 -7.77 13.98
CA LEU A 43 -16.05 -6.39 14.37
C LEU A 43 -17.54 -6.07 14.37
N GLU A 44 -17.96 -5.26 15.34
CA GLU A 44 -19.29 -4.68 15.36
C GLU A 44 -19.54 -3.80 14.13
N THR A 45 -20.79 -3.76 13.67
CA THR A 45 -21.17 -3.04 12.44
C THR A 45 -20.89 -1.54 12.54
N ASP A 46 -21.05 -0.94 13.72
CA ASP A 46 -20.80 0.48 13.95
C ASP A 46 -19.29 0.81 13.88
N VAL A 47 -18.43 -0.09 14.38
CA VAL A 47 -16.96 0.00 14.28
C VAL A 47 -16.54 -0.05 12.81
N VAL A 48 -17.09 -1.00 12.04
CA VAL A 48 -16.82 -1.08 10.59
C VAL A 48 -17.24 0.21 9.88
N ARG A 49 -18.41 0.77 10.23
CA ARG A 49 -18.90 2.04 9.67
C ARG A 49 -17.95 3.20 10.00
N LYS A 50 -17.50 3.32 11.25
CA LYS A 50 -16.52 4.34 11.69
C LYS A 50 -15.19 4.20 10.94
N LEU A 51 -14.69 2.97 10.81
CA LEU A 51 -13.46 2.68 10.05
C LEU A 51 -13.59 3.07 8.58
N LYS A 52 -14.71 2.72 7.91
CA LYS A 52 -14.96 3.11 6.52
C LYS A 52 -14.99 4.63 6.36
N ALA A 53 -15.69 5.35 7.23
CA ALA A 53 -15.74 6.81 7.19
C ALA A 53 -14.36 7.44 7.40
N LYS A 54 -13.56 6.95 8.35
CA LYS A 54 -12.18 7.42 8.59
C LYS A 54 -11.26 7.10 7.41
N ALA A 55 -11.39 5.92 6.82
CA ALA A 55 -10.56 5.44 5.72
C ALA A 55 -10.85 6.20 4.42
N SER A 56 -12.12 6.47 4.13
CA SER A 56 -12.56 7.25 2.96
C SER A 56 -11.95 8.65 2.93
N LYS A 57 -11.88 9.33 4.09
CA LYS A 57 -11.21 10.64 4.22
C LYS A 57 -9.73 10.64 3.82
N ARG A 58 -9.08 9.47 3.84
CA ARG A 58 -7.66 9.29 3.49
C ARG A 58 -7.46 8.56 2.16
N GLY A 59 -8.54 8.26 1.43
CA GLY A 59 -8.47 7.52 0.17
C GLY A 59 -7.98 6.07 0.31
N ILE A 60 -8.12 5.45 1.49
CA ILE A 60 -7.67 4.07 1.74
C ILE A 60 -8.82 3.14 2.11
N GLY A 61 -8.60 1.83 2.00
CA GLY A 61 -9.54 0.81 2.46
C GLY A 61 -9.64 0.73 3.98
N TYR A 62 -10.80 0.31 4.50
CA TYR A 62 -11.04 0.24 5.95
C TYR A 62 -10.11 -0.77 6.66
N LEU A 63 -9.73 -1.87 5.99
CA LEU A 63 -8.74 -2.83 6.52
C LEU A 63 -7.35 -2.21 6.65
N THR A 64 -6.95 -1.34 5.73
CA THR A 64 -5.68 -0.59 5.83
C THR A 64 -5.73 0.38 6.99
N MET A 65 -6.85 1.11 7.14
CA MET A 65 -7.05 2.00 8.29
C MET A 65 -7.00 1.22 9.62
N MET A 66 -7.62 0.05 9.69
CA MET A 66 -7.55 -0.84 10.86
C MET A 66 -6.10 -1.22 11.18
N LYS A 67 -5.32 -1.64 10.18
CA LYS A 67 -3.90 -1.99 10.35
C LYS A 67 -3.07 -0.81 10.87
N ILE A 68 -3.30 0.40 10.37
CA ILE A 68 -2.63 1.62 10.86
C ILE A 68 -2.95 1.82 12.33
N ILE A 69 -4.23 1.79 12.71
CA ILE A 69 -4.65 1.98 14.11
C ILE A 69 -4.02 0.93 15.01
N VAL A 70 -4.05 -0.35 14.63
CA VAL A 70 -3.43 -1.41 15.42
C VAL A 70 -1.93 -1.16 15.58
N HIS A 71 -1.22 -0.86 14.49
CA HIS A 71 0.22 -0.58 14.54
C HIS A 71 0.57 0.66 15.39
N GLU A 72 -0.28 1.70 15.39
CA GLU A 72 -0.06 2.90 16.21
C GLU A 72 -0.27 2.67 17.72
N ASN A 73 -1.01 1.62 18.09
CA ASN A 73 -1.44 1.39 19.47
C ASN A 73 -0.90 0.08 20.07
N VAL A 74 -0.32 -0.82 19.28
CA VAL A 74 0.15 -2.13 19.76
C VAL A 74 1.26 -2.00 20.81
N ASP A 75 2.12 -0.99 20.71
CA ASP A 75 3.23 -0.76 21.65
C ASP A 75 2.84 0.16 22.82
N ARG A 76 1.60 0.66 22.86
CA ARG A 76 1.12 1.58 23.92
C ARG A 76 0.50 0.85 25.10
N TYR A 77 0.31 -0.46 24.98
CA TYR A 77 -0.23 -1.37 25.98
C TYR A 77 0.71 -2.55 26.14
#